data_AF-A0AAV5HLP0-F1
#
_entry.id   AF-A0AAV5HLP0-F1
#
_cell.length_a   1.000
_cell.length_b   1.000
_cell.length_c   1.000
_cell.angle_alpha   90.00
_cell.angle_beta   90.00
_cell.angle_gamma   90.00
#
_symmetry.space_group_name_H-M   'P 1'
#
loop_
_entity.id
_entity.type
_entity.pdbx_description
1 polymer ?
#
loop_
_entity_poly.entity_id
_entity_poly.type
_entity_poly.pdbx_seq_one_letter_code
_entity_poly.pdbx_strand_id
1 'polypeptide(L)' 'MKTKVIVWVKVTGVAVESYKSDKVWFTAGVKKSRAKDAYEMPRDAIKVEEF' A
#
# COMPACT_ATOMS: atom_id res chain seq x y z
N MET A 1 -14.36 -22.97 1.85
CA MET A 1 -13.82 -21.66 2.30
C MET A 1 -12.35 -21.85 2.65
N LYS A 2 -11.43 -21.21 1.93
CA LYS A 2 -9.99 -21.31 2.22
C LYS A 2 -9.64 -20.17 3.18
N THR A 3 -9.17 -20.49 4.37
CA THR A 3 -8.75 -19.48 5.36
C THR A 3 -7.65 -18.63 4.76
N LYS A 4 -7.93 -17.36 4.46
CA LYS A 4 -6.91 -16.38 4.04
C LYS A 4 -6.32 -15.76 5.31
N VAL A 5 -5.11 -16.17 5.67
CA VAL A 5 -4.34 -15.50 6.71
C VAL A 5 -3.78 -14.21 6.09
N ILE A 6 -4.22 -13.06 6.59
CA ILE A 6 -3.70 -11.75 6.20
C ILE A 6 -2.68 -11.32 7.25
N VAL A 7 -1.44 -11.08 6.84
CA VAL A 7 -0.39 -10.56 7.71
C VAL A 7 -0.19 -9.08 7.37
N TRP A 8 -0.48 -8.22 8.34
CA TRP A 8 -0.22 -6.78 8.25
C TRP A 8 1.21 -6.49 8.71
N VAL A 9 1.88 -5.59 8.00
CA VAL A 9 3.23 -5.14 8.35
C VAL A 9 3.22 -3.63 8.49
N LYS A 10 4.00 -3.12 9.45
CA LYS A 10 4.15 -1.68 9.64
C LYS A 10 4.93 -1.09 8.47
N VAL A 11 4.28 -0.25 7.68
CA VAL A 11 4.93 0.57 6.67
C VAL A 11 5.56 1.77 7.38
N THR A 12 6.85 1.97 7.17
CA THR A 12 7.63 3.08 7.74
C THR A 12 7.85 4.22 6.75
N GLY A 13 7.56 4.02 5.46
CA GLY A 13 7.66 5.07 4.45
C GLY A 13 6.94 4.72 3.16
N VAL A 14 6.41 5.75 2.50
CA VAL A 14 5.77 5.67 1.19
C VAL A 14 6.39 6.75 0.31
N ALA A 15 6.87 6.38 -0.88
CA ALA A 15 7.52 7.30 -1.80
C ALA A 15 7.14 7.03 -3.25
N VAL A 16 7.12 8.09 -4.05
CA VAL A 16 6.97 8.03 -5.51
C VAL A 16 8.14 8.82 -6.09
N GLU A 17 8.86 8.25 -7.06
CA GLU A 17 10.07 8.88 -7.60
C GLU A 17 9.75 10.13 -8.43
N SER A 18 8.60 10.17 -9.09
CA SER A 18 8.12 11.31 -9.87
C SER A 18 6.62 11.22 -10.10
N TYR A 19 5.95 12.35 -10.37
CA TYR A 19 4.52 12.38 -10.67
C TYR A 19 4.11 11.44 -11.82
N LYS A 20 5.00 11.28 -12.81
CA LYS A 20 4.83 10.39 -13.97
C LYS A 20 5.27 8.94 -13.73
N SER A 21 5.64 8.58 -12.50
CA SER A 21 6.07 7.21 -12.19
C SER A 21 4.87 6.29 -12.02
N ASP A 22 4.92 5.10 -12.61
CA ASP A 22 3.87 4.09 -12.51
C ASP A 22 3.98 3.22 -11.25
N LYS A 23 4.93 3.53 -10.35
CA LYS A 23 5.22 2.72 -9.17
C LYS A 23 5.18 3.55 -7.88
N VAL A 24 4.62 2.94 -6.84
CA VAL A 24 4.70 3.39 -5.45
C VAL A 24 5.66 2.49 -4.69
N TRP A 25 6.56 3.10 -3.94
CA TRP A 25 7.51 2.41 -3.08
C TRP A 25 7.03 2.40 -1.64
N PHE A 26 6.85 1.21 -1.09
CA PHE A 26 6.54 0.98 0.32
C PHE A 26 7.77 0.46 1.04
N THR A 27 8.14 1.07 2.16
CA THR A 27 9.21 0.60 3.03
C THR A 27 8.59 -0.07 4.25
N ALA A 28 8.87 -1.35 4.45
CA ALA A 28 8.48 -2.12 5.63
C ALA A 28 9.61 -3.10 5.98
N GLY A 29 10.70 -2.56 6.55
CA GLY A 29 11.99 -3.25 6.72
C GLY A 29 12.79 -3.38 5.41
N VAL A 30 12.11 -3.59 4.29
CA VAL A 30 12.66 -3.59 2.92
C VAL A 30 11.79 -2.74 1.99
N LYS A 31 12.42 -2.13 0.98
CA LYS A 31 11.73 -1.35 -0.05
C LYS A 31 11.01 -2.30 -1.03
N LYS A 32 9.70 -2.10 -1.23
CA LYS A 32 8.83 -2.91 -2.10
C LYS A 32 8.14 -2.01 -3.13
N SER A 33 8.26 -2.33 -4.42
CA SER A 33 7.48 -1.65 -5.46
C SER A 33 6.07 -2.22 -5.54
N ARG A 34 5.09 -1.34 -5.74
CA ARG A 34 3.73 -1.66 -6.14
C ARG A 34 3.35 -0.78 -7.32
N ALA A 35 2.42 -1.26 -8.15
CA ALA A 35 1.88 -0.45 -9.23
C ALA A 35 1.02 0.67 -8.64
N LYS A 36 1.16 1.88 -9.21
CA LYS A 36 0.50 3.10 -8.73
C LYS A 36 -1.00 3.11 -9.07
N ASP A 37 -1.37 2.49 -10.18
CA ASP A 37 -2.74 2.31 -10.66
C ASP A 37 -3.72 1.77 -9.59
N ALA A 38 -3.25 0.85 -8.73
CA ALA A 38 -4.04 0.27 -7.64
C ALA A 38 -4.42 1.28 -6.55
N TYR A 39 -3.75 2.44 -6.50
CA TYR A 39 -3.91 3.47 -5.48
C TYR A 39 -4.39 4.82 -6.03
N GLU A 40 -4.36 5.06 -7.34
CA GLU A 40 -4.80 6.33 -7.93
C GLU A 40 -6.31 6.50 -7.90
N MET A 41 -7.05 5.40 -8.02
CA MET A 41 -8.51 5.44 -8.05
C MET A 41 -9.04 5.45 -6.62
N PRO A 42 -9.77 6.51 -6.20
CA PRO A 42 -10.47 6.52 -4.92
C PRO A 42 -11.42 5.33 -4.88
N ARG A 43 -11.34 4.53 -3.82
CA ARG A 43 -12.29 3.45 -3.53
C ARG A 43 -13.01 3.80 -2.23
N ASP A 44 -14.23 3.29 -2.08
CA ASP A 44 -14.96 3.41 -0.82
C ASP A 44 -14.09 2.92 0.33
N ALA A 45 -13.69 3.83 1.21
CA ALA A 45 -12.80 3.55 2.32
C ALA A 45 -13.63 3.27 3.58
N ILE A 46 -13.24 2.24 4.33
CA ILE A 46 -13.77 2.00 5.67
C ILE A 46 -12.90 2.80 6.63
N LYS A 47 -13.49 3.78 7.31
CA LYS A 47 -12.82 4.48 8.40
C LYS A 47 -12.72 3.52 9.59
N VAL A 48 -11.50 3.17 9.97
CA VAL A 48 -11.23 2.35 11.16
C VAL A 48 -10.94 3.32 12.32
N GLU A 49 -11.61 3.16 13.45
CA GLU A 49 -11.48 4.05 14.61
C GLU A 49 -10.16 3.83 15.38
N GLU A 50 -9.68 2.60 15.49
CA GLU A 50 -8.41 2.25 16.14
C GLU A 50 -7.67 1.10 15.43
N PHE A 51 -6.34 1.14 15.43
CA PHE A 51 -5.43 0.16 14.82
C PHE A 51 -4.51 -0.49 15.86
#